data_AF-A0A5B8UY13-F1
#
_entry.id   AF-A0A5B8UY13-F1
#
_cell.length_a   1.000
_cell.length_b   1.000
_cell.length_c   1.000
_cell.angle_alpha   90.00
_cell.angle_beta   90.00
_cell.angle_gamma   90.00
#
_symmetry.space_group_name_H-M   'P 1'
#
loop_
_entity.id
_entity.type
_entity.pdbx_description
1 polymer ?
#
loop_
_entity_poly.entity_id
_entity_poly.type
_entity_poly.pdbx_seq_one_letter_code
_entity_poly.pdbx_strand_id
1 'polypeptide(L)'
;MVRVSTSEQLIIFSRYIGQQVVIKSFLNNEENIGTLKGIRQDALLVAIDEVNRWIPLNDNFRVCDVKLLLKPLKKLTSSIIDTANGLPVQAFITPYYQQLGFDMPVFVAPGHSCNCKYVQELGLADYRSADEIAECAQQVFARG
;
A
#
# COMPACT_ATOMS: atom_id res chain seq x y z
N MET A 1 4.83 10.94 15.71
CA MET A 1 4.53 10.05 14.57
C MET A 1 5.81 9.32 14.22
N VAL A 2 5.81 7.98 14.17
CA VAL A 2 7.03 7.23 13.82
C VAL A 2 7.26 7.38 12.33
N ARG A 3 8.38 8.00 11.93
CA ARG A 3 8.74 8.19 10.52
C ARG A 3 9.41 6.92 10.01
N VAL A 4 8.77 6.25 9.06
CA VAL A 4 9.30 5.06 8.40
C VAL A 4 10.32 5.48 7.35
N SER A 5 11.55 4.95 7.42
CA SER A 5 12.60 5.26 6.44
C SER A 5 12.27 4.71 5.05
N THR A 6 12.94 5.20 4.00
CA THR A 6 12.73 4.71 2.63
C THR A 6 13.02 3.21 2.53
N SER A 7 14.09 2.74 3.18
CA SER A 7 14.43 1.31 3.21
C SER A 7 13.34 0.45 3.87
N GLU A 8 12.76 0.93 4.96
CA GLU A 8 11.67 0.25 5.66
C GLU A 8 10.38 0.26 4.85
N GLN A 9 10.07 1.38 4.17
CA GLN A 9 8.96 1.46 3.24
C GLN A 9 9.12 0.41 2.14
N LEU A 10 10.29 0.33 1.49
CA LEU A 10 10.55 -0.68 0.44
C LEU A 10 10.33 -2.11 0.95
N ILE A 11 10.77 -2.43 2.17
CA ILE A 11 10.51 -3.75 2.79
C ILE A 11 9.00 -3.99 2.92
N ILE A 12 8.24 -3.01 3.39
CA ILE A 12 6.78 -3.14 3.54
C ILE A 12 6.12 -3.31 2.17
N PHE A 13 6.38 -2.42 1.21
CA PHE A 13 5.82 -2.45 -0.14
C PHE A 13 6.14 -3.77 -0.88
N SER A 14 7.32 -4.36 -0.66
CA SER A 14 7.71 -5.63 -1.30
C SER A 14 6.72 -6.79 -1.05
N ARG A 15 5.99 -6.74 0.08
CA ARG A 15 5.03 -7.78 0.48
C ARG A 15 3.69 -7.65 -0.22
N TYR A 16 3.44 -6.51 -0.84
CA TYR A 16 2.17 -6.17 -1.48
C TYR A 16 2.33 -5.99 -3.00
N ILE A 17 3.36 -6.59 -3.61
CA ILE A 17 3.47 -6.62 -5.08
C ILE A 17 2.20 -7.26 -5.67
N GLY A 18 1.67 -6.63 -6.71
CA GLY A 18 0.39 -6.96 -7.33
C GLY A 18 -0.81 -6.17 -6.77
N GLN A 19 -0.67 -5.51 -5.62
CA GLN A 19 -1.75 -4.67 -5.07
C GLN A 19 -1.81 -3.29 -5.73
N GLN A 20 -2.97 -2.66 -5.62
CA GLN A 20 -3.17 -1.30 -6.08
C GLN A 20 -2.51 -0.29 -5.13
N VAL A 21 -2.06 0.82 -5.68
CA VAL A 21 -1.53 1.98 -4.97
C VAL A 21 -2.21 3.23 -5.47
N VAL A 22 -2.41 4.20 -4.56
CA VAL A 22 -2.69 5.58 -4.93
C VAL A 22 -1.41 6.39 -4.86
N ILE A 23 -1.21 7.21 -5.87
CA ILE A 23 -0.06 8.09 -6.03
C ILE A 23 -0.60 9.51 -6.05
N LYS A 24 -0.31 10.25 -4.98
CA LYS A 24 -0.64 11.67 -4.90
C LYS A 24 0.56 12.50 -5.27
N SER A 25 0.46 13.26 -6.35
CA SER A 25 1.50 14.20 -6.76
C SER A 25 1.41 15.48 -5.93
N PHE A 26 2.52 15.90 -5.32
CA PHE A 26 2.58 17.19 -4.61
C PHE A 26 2.75 18.39 -5.55
N LEU A 27 3.03 18.16 -6.84
CA LEU A 27 3.22 19.23 -7.81
C LEU A 27 1.90 19.80 -8.33
N ASN A 28 0.90 18.94 -8.53
CA ASN A 28 -0.39 19.30 -9.12
C ASN A 28 -1.60 18.80 -8.30
N ASN A 29 -1.37 18.19 -7.13
CA ASN A 29 -2.41 17.63 -6.25
C ASN A 29 -3.29 16.54 -6.90
N GLU A 30 -2.86 15.96 -8.02
CA GLU A 30 -3.56 14.86 -8.67
C GLU A 30 -3.31 13.54 -7.93
N GLU A 31 -4.36 12.73 -7.85
CA GLU A 31 -4.30 11.35 -7.37
C GLU A 31 -4.48 10.41 -8.56
N ASN A 32 -3.51 9.51 -8.76
CA ASN A 32 -3.55 8.47 -9.78
C ASN A 32 -3.53 7.10 -9.10
N ILE A 33 -4.26 6.14 -9.65
CA ILE A 33 -4.24 4.75 -9.18
C ILE A 33 -3.37 3.92 -10.12
N GLY A 34 -2.52 3.08 -9.54
CA GLY A 34 -1.72 2.14 -10.30
C GLY A 34 -1.59 0.80 -9.60
N THR A 35 -0.87 -0.13 -10.23
CA THR A 35 -0.56 -1.44 -9.65
C THR A 35 0.92 -1.51 -9.31
N LEU A 36 1.26 -1.87 -8.07
CA LEU A 36 2.64 -2.09 -7.65
C LEU A 36 3.18 -3.35 -8.34
N LYS A 37 4.19 -3.21 -9.20
CA LYS A 37 4.80 -4.33 -9.95
C LYS A 37 6.14 -4.76 -9.39
N GLY A 38 6.84 -3.89 -8.67
CA GLY A 38 8.16 -4.22 -8.15
C GLY A 38 8.77 -3.09 -7.34
N ILE A 39 9.96 -3.35 -6.83
CA ILE A 39 10.76 -2.42 -6.04
C ILE A 39 12.21 -2.47 -6.49
N ARG A 40 12.95 -1.39 -6.25
CA ARG A 40 14.41 -1.35 -6.31
C ARG A 40 14.95 -0.53 -5.14
N GLN A 41 16.26 -0.30 -5.11
CA GLN A 41 16.97 0.32 -3.98
C GLN A 41 16.40 1.68 -3.51
N ASP A 42 15.74 2.44 -4.38
CA ASP A 42 15.26 3.79 -4.12
C ASP A 42 13.90 4.11 -4.76
N ALA A 43 13.17 3.12 -5.28
CA ALA A 43 11.96 3.39 -6.05
C ALA A 43 10.99 2.22 -6.09
N LEU A 44 9.72 2.56 -6.30
CA LEU A 44 8.63 1.62 -6.58
C LEU A 44 8.36 1.59 -8.09
N LEU A 45 8.20 0.40 -8.66
CA LEU A 45 7.68 0.23 -10.01
C LEU A 45 6.17 0.15 -9.94
N VAL A 46 5.48 1.12 -10.55
CA VAL A 46 4.02 1.16 -10.61
C VAL A 46 3.57 1.18 -12.07
N ALA A 47 2.64 0.30 -12.42
CA ALA A 47 1.94 0.36 -13.69
C ALA A 47 0.72 1.30 -13.56
N ILE A 48 0.69 2.37 -14.33
CA ILE A 48 -0.41 3.35 -14.41
C ILE A 48 -0.82 3.41 -15.88
N ASP A 49 -2.09 3.17 -16.18
CA ASP A 49 -2.62 3.14 -17.55
C ASP A 49 -1.77 2.28 -18.50
N GLU A 50 -1.42 1.06 -18.04
CA GLU A 50 -0.54 0.10 -18.73
C GLU A 50 0.92 0.57 -18.97
N VAL A 51 1.30 1.75 -18.46
CA VAL A 51 2.66 2.27 -18.53
C VAL A 51 3.40 2.03 -17.21
N ASN A 52 4.52 1.33 -17.29
CA ASN A 52 5.42 1.13 -16.15
C ASN A 52 6.20 2.40 -15.82
N ARG A 53 6.07 2.89 -14.58
CA ARG A 53 6.76 4.09 -14.09
C ARG A 53 7.52 3.78 -12.80
N TRP A 54 8.76 4.25 -12.72
CA TRP A 54 9.53 4.23 -11.48
C TRP A 54 9.22 5.48 -10.66
N ILE A 55 8.68 5.29 -9.47
CA ILE A 55 8.38 6.37 -8.53
C ILE A 55 9.49 6.42 -7.49
N PRO A 56 10.33 7.46 -7.49
CA PRO A 56 11.42 7.58 -6.54
C PRO A 56 10.89 7.81 -5.12
N LEU A 57 11.49 7.10 -4.17
CA LEU A 57 11.30 7.30 -2.74
C LEU A 57 12.58 7.92 -2.17
N ASN A 58 12.43 8.99 -1.41
CA ASN A 58 13.54 9.64 -0.74
C ASN A 58 13.08 10.19 0.60
N ASP A 59 13.91 10.01 1.63
CA ASP A 59 13.60 10.47 2.97
C ASP A 59 13.57 11.99 3.08
N ASN A 60 14.41 12.70 2.32
CA ASN A 60 14.61 14.14 2.42
C ASN A 60 13.69 14.95 1.51
N PHE A 61 13.26 14.38 0.38
CA PHE A 61 12.48 15.10 -0.63
C PHE A 61 11.48 14.18 -1.30
N ARG A 62 10.19 14.53 -1.24
CA ARG A 62 9.12 13.75 -1.86
C ARG A 62 8.39 14.59 -2.89
N VAL A 63 8.31 14.08 -4.11
CA VAL A 63 7.51 14.67 -5.21
C VAL A 63 6.11 14.06 -5.24
N CYS A 64 5.99 12.81 -4.79
CA CYS A 64 4.73 12.10 -4.67
C CYS A 64 4.61 11.44 -3.29
N ASP A 65 3.39 11.28 -2.82
CA ASP A 65 3.03 10.34 -1.76
C ASP A 65 2.49 9.07 -2.40
N VAL A 66 2.93 7.90 -1.94
CA VAL A 66 2.45 6.61 -2.44
C VAL A 66 1.88 5.82 -1.29
N LYS A 67 0.64 5.35 -1.43
CA LYS A 67 -0.04 4.53 -0.42
C LYS A 67 -0.63 3.28 -1.07
N LEU A 68 -0.55 2.16 -0.38
CA LEU A 68 -1.24 0.93 -0.76
C LEU A 68 -2.75 1.08 -0.55
N LEU A 69 -3.55 0.63 -1.52
CA LEU A 69 -5.00 0.53 -1.36
C LEU A 69 -5.32 -0.82 -0.71
N LEU A 70 -5.53 -0.81 0.60
CA LEU A 70 -5.72 -2.03 1.40
C LEU A 70 -7.11 -2.10 2.02
N LYS A 71 -7.54 -3.33 2.32
CA LYS A 71 -8.78 -3.62 3.02
C LYS A 71 -8.49 -3.77 4.51
N PRO A 72 -9.24 -3.13 5.41
CA PRO A 72 -9.07 -3.36 6.84
C PRO A 72 -9.54 -4.78 7.19
N LEU A 73 -8.89 -5.43 8.18
CA LEU A 73 -9.23 -6.81 8.59
C LEU A 73 -10.67 -7.02 9.03
N LYS A 74 -11.36 -5.96 9.49
CA LYS A 74 -12.80 -6.01 9.79
C LYS A 74 -13.67 -6.42 8.58
N LYS A 75 -13.13 -6.39 7.35
CA LYS A 75 -13.81 -6.84 6.12
C LYS A 75 -13.56 -8.32 5.79
N LEU A 76 -12.92 -9.10 6.66
CA LEU A 76 -12.77 -10.54 6.48
C LEU A 76 -14.14 -11.24 6.51
N THR A 77 -14.41 -12.07 5.50
CA THR A 77 -15.60 -12.93 5.47
C THR A 77 -15.30 -14.28 6.12
N SER A 78 -16.34 -14.97 6.59
CA SER A 78 -16.21 -16.34 7.13
C SER A 78 -15.53 -17.27 6.13
N SER A 79 -15.91 -17.20 4.86
CA SER A 79 -15.30 -18.01 3.79
C SER A 79 -13.79 -17.80 3.64
N ILE A 80 -13.31 -16.56 3.79
CA ILE A 80 -11.88 -16.24 3.71
C ILE A 80 -11.14 -16.82 4.92
N ILE A 81 -11.75 -16.73 6.11
CA ILE A 81 -11.20 -17.28 7.36
C ILE A 81 -11.11 -18.81 7.27
N ASP A 82 -12.16 -19.47 6.80
CA ASP A 82 -12.20 -20.93 6.64
C ASP A 82 -11.13 -21.41 5.66
N THR A 83 -10.97 -20.69 4.54
CA THR A 83 -9.92 -20.98 3.55
C THR A 83 -8.52 -20.82 4.15
N ALA A 84 -8.29 -19.74 4.90
CA ALA A 84 -6.99 -19.49 5.54
C ALA A 84 -6.66 -20.53 6.62
N ASN A 85 -7.65 -20.96 7.41
CA ASN A 85 -7.50 -22.03 8.40
C ASN A 85 -7.25 -23.40 7.77
N GLY A 86 -7.69 -23.60 6.53
CA GLY A 86 -7.39 -24.80 5.74
C GLY A 86 -5.99 -24.83 5.13
N LEU A 87 -5.20 -23.75 5.24
CA LEU A 87 -3.84 -23.73 4.71
C LEU A 87 -2.92 -24.66 5.52
N PRO A 88 -2.01 -25.40 4.86
CA PRO A 88 -1.20 -26.45 5.50
C PRO A 88 -0.24 -25.95 6.58
N VAL A 89 0.03 -24.65 6.67
CA VAL A 89 0.85 -24.04 7.74
C VAL A 89 0.32 -22.66 8.09
N GLN A 90 0.18 -22.37 9.39
CA GLN A 90 -0.26 -21.06 9.91
C GLN A 90 0.64 -19.90 9.43
N ALA A 91 1.90 -20.17 9.11
CA ALA A 91 2.84 -19.20 8.55
C ALA A 91 2.40 -18.63 7.18
N PHE A 92 1.49 -19.28 6.46
CA PHE A 92 0.98 -18.81 5.18
C PHE A 92 -0.23 -17.88 5.29
N ILE A 93 -0.84 -17.75 6.48
CA ILE A 93 -2.03 -16.93 6.67
C ILE A 93 -1.73 -15.45 6.38
N THR A 94 -0.61 -14.93 6.89
CA THR A 94 -0.24 -13.52 6.67
C THR A 94 0.09 -13.21 5.21
N PRO A 95 0.97 -13.97 4.52
CA PRO A 95 1.19 -13.79 3.08
C PRO A 95 -0.10 -13.92 2.26
N TYR A 96 -0.99 -14.85 2.63
CA TYR A 96 -2.27 -15.04 1.95
C TYR A 96 -3.16 -13.80 2.05
N TYR A 97 -3.33 -13.24 3.25
CA TYR A 97 -4.11 -12.01 3.42
C TYR A 97 -3.47 -10.80 2.73
N GLN A 98 -2.15 -10.71 2.71
CA GLN A 98 -1.42 -9.66 1.97
C GLN A 98 -1.69 -9.75 0.46
N GLN A 99 -1.69 -10.97 -0.11
CA GLN A 99 -2.04 -11.20 -1.52
C GLN A 99 -3.49 -10.85 -1.86
N LEU A 100 -4.41 -10.97 -0.89
CA LEU A 100 -5.79 -10.53 -1.04
C LEU A 100 -5.99 -9.01 -0.83
N GLY A 101 -4.92 -8.29 -0.51
CA GLY A 101 -4.92 -6.85 -0.27
C GLY A 101 -5.47 -6.44 1.09
N PHE A 102 -5.40 -7.31 2.10
CA PHE A 102 -5.74 -6.93 3.48
C PHE A 102 -4.56 -6.26 4.18
N ASP A 103 -4.86 -5.27 5.01
CA ASP A 103 -3.86 -4.64 5.87
C ASP A 103 -3.44 -5.60 6.98
N MET A 104 -2.18 -6.03 6.95
CA MET A 104 -1.58 -6.94 7.91
C MET A 104 -0.48 -6.24 8.71
N PRO A 105 -0.32 -6.58 10.01
CA PRO A 105 0.77 -6.05 10.82
C PRO A 105 2.13 -6.27 10.19
N VAL A 106 2.97 -5.24 10.19
CA VAL A 106 4.30 -5.30 9.59
C VAL A 106 5.31 -5.91 10.55
N PHE A 107 6.34 -6.50 9.96
CA PHE A 107 7.54 -6.93 10.66
C PHE A 107 8.74 -6.40 9.87
N VAL A 108 9.50 -5.46 10.41
CA VAL A 108 10.61 -4.83 9.71
C VAL A 108 11.91 -5.56 10.07
N ALA A 109 12.27 -5.55 11.35
CA ALA A 109 13.45 -6.20 11.91
C ALA A 109 13.23 -6.48 13.41
N PRO A 110 13.97 -7.40 14.04
CA PRO A 110 13.87 -7.63 15.49
C PRO A 110 14.03 -6.33 16.30
N GLY A 111 13.13 -6.08 17.25
CA GLY A 111 13.15 -4.89 18.10
C GLY A 111 12.72 -3.57 17.44
N HIS A 112 12.29 -3.58 16.17
CA HIS A 112 11.90 -2.35 15.48
C HIS A 112 10.57 -1.78 16.00
N SER A 113 10.50 -0.47 16.18
CA SER A 113 9.34 0.25 16.75
C SER A 113 8.09 0.26 15.85
N CYS A 114 8.24 -0.11 14.58
CA CYS A 114 7.14 -0.27 13.64
C CYS A 114 6.54 -1.68 13.64
N ASN A 115 7.18 -2.66 14.28
CA ASN A 115 6.65 -4.02 14.31
C ASN A 115 5.26 -4.05 14.94
N CYS A 116 4.43 -4.97 14.46
CA CYS A 116 3.05 -5.19 14.90
C CYS A 116 2.08 -4.03 14.59
N LYS A 117 2.53 -2.97 13.92
CA LYS A 117 1.65 -1.91 13.41
C LYS A 117 1.10 -2.29 12.04
N TYR A 118 -0.14 -1.89 11.77
CA TYR A 118 -0.73 -1.97 10.44
C TYR A 118 -0.08 -0.97 9.49
N VAL A 119 -0.13 -1.26 8.19
CA VAL A 119 0.44 -0.40 7.15
C VAL A 119 -0.25 0.97 7.14
N GLN A 120 -1.56 1.00 7.42
CA GLN A 120 -2.32 2.24 7.54
C GLN A 120 -1.88 3.09 8.75
N GLU A 121 -1.54 2.47 9.89
CA GLU A 121 -1.03 3.18 11.08
C GLU A 121 0.34 3.83 10.83
N LEU A 122 1.08 3.31 9.85
CA LEU A 122 2.34 3.89 9.38
C LEU A 122 2.15 4.99 8.33
N GLY A 123 0.90 5.26 7.94
CA GLY A 123 0.57 6.22 6.88
C GLY A 123 0.90 5.75 5.47
N LEU A 124 1.15 4.45 5.29
CA LEU A 124 1.56 3.85 4.00
C LEU A 124 0.41 3.14 3.28
N ALA A 125 -0.79 3.14 3.85
CA ALA A 125 -1.99 2.61 3.22
C ALA A 125 -3.15 3.61 3.30
N ASP A 126 -4.04 3.49 2.33
CA ASP A 126 -5.32 4.16 2.24
C ASP A 126 -6.42 3.08 2.16
N TYR A 127 -7.54 3.34 2.82
CA TYR A 127 -8.67 2.42 2.87
C TYR A 127 -9.82 2.83 1.95
N ARG A 128 -9.70 3.97 1.27
CA ARG A 128 -10.61 4.38 0.22
C ARG A 128 -10.61 3.38 -0.93
N SER A 129 -11.77 3.16 -1.53
CA SER A 129 -11.89 2.42 -2.79
C SER A 129 -11.37 3.25 -3.96
N ALA A 130 -11.14 2.60 -5.10
CA ALA A 130 -10.79 3.29 -6.33
C ALA A 130 -11.88 4.30 -6.75
N ASP A 131 -13.16 3.96 -6.54
CA ASP A 131 -14.29 4.83 -6.85
C ASP A 131 -14.30 6.08 -5.95
N GLU A 132 -14.09 5.92 -4.65
CA GLU A 132 -14.01 7.05 -3.70
C GLU A 132 -12.86 8.02 -4.06
N ILE A 133 -11.74 7.50 -4.57
CA ILE A 133 -10.62 8.32 -5.04
C ILE A 133 -10.97 9.04 -6.34
N ALA A 134 -11.63 8.36 -7.28
CA ALA A 134 -12.05 8.94 -8.56
C ALA A 134 -13.08 10.06 -8.36
N GLU A 135 -14.03 9.90 -7.44
CA GLU A 135 -15.02 10.93 -7.10
C GLU A 135 -14.37 12.18 -6.48
N CYS A 136 -13.35 12.01 -5.64
CA CYS A 136 -12.60 13.13 -5.09
C CYS A 136 -11.88 13.95 -6.20
N ALA A 137 -11.35 13.28 -7.22
CA ALA A 137 -10.71 13.97 -8.35
C ALA A 137 -11.73 14.81 -9.15
N GLN A 138 -12.95 14.30 -9.36
CA GLN A 138 -13.99 15.01 -10.13
C GLN A 138 -14.54 16.26 -9.43
N GLN A 139 -14.63 16.26 -8.10
CA GLN A 139 -15.13 17.42 -7.33
C GLN A 139 -14.22 18.65 -7.41
N VAL A 140 -12.92 18.48 -7.69
CA VAL A 140 -11.98 19.60 -7.88
C VAL A 140 -12.23 20.32 -9.20
N PHE A 141 -12.60 19.60 -10.26
CA PHE A 141 -12.88 20.19 -11.58
C PHE A 141 -14.25 20.86 -11.67
N ALA A 142 -15.23 20.46 -10.85
CA ALA A 142 -16.56 21.07 -10.84
C ALA A 142 -16.63 22.43 -10.11
N ARG A 143 -15.51 22.91 -9.53
CA ARG A 143 -15.40 24.18 -8.80
C ARG A 143 -14.39 25.17 -9.40
N GLY A 144 -13.91 24.91 -10.62
CA GLY A 144 -12.98 25.76 -11.37
C GLY A 144 -13.67 26.72 -12.31
#